data_AF-A0A269PRP9-F1
#
_entry.id   AF-A0A269PRP9-F1
#
_cell.length_a   1.000
_cell.length_b   1.000
_cell.length_c   1.000
_cell.angle_alpha   90.00
_cell.angle_beta   90.00
_cell.angle_gamma   90.00
#
_symmetry.space_group_name_H-M   'P 1'
#
loop_
_entity.id
_entity.type
_entity.pdbx_description
1 polymer ?
#
loop_
_entity_poly.entity_id
_entity_poly.type
_entity_poly.pdbx_seq_one_letter_code
_entity_poly.pdbx_strand_id
1 'polypeptide(L)'
;MGHLMKKIKPISQIHRLKVMLPYCFLVLPTLSFADIYQAEDYTWSFDTTTGNSGGAYKTGDVDIQATQDEGGGYNVGWIEKNEWLAYQNIKIAQSGNYIVNARVASPSGATFSIDLNSGETQLGSFEIPATGSWDKWITVTKTIYIEAGIHNLGVFAVTNGWNFNWIEIIPEADILNGEVVWAVNAGGNQYTAVDGTVYLADEGFTAGTSAKTTQIIHATQDSILYQSERWGNDFSYEKILENGTYQINLRLAETYWQSPNDRKFSFSAEGRERLSSIDIVAEKGGRDHAAYDLSIPDVVVSDGKLNLNFKGIVDAAKISAFAVRKSHMPENEWQLIWQDEFNTNGAIDTTKWTHELWVPGRVNNEWQRYTDRPENSRVENGKLVIEARKDNYMGDEYSSARIHSANKADFLYGRIEVSAKLPNGIGTWPAIWMMPTDVFSYATTCDAQTGWDEDCDAWPNSGEIDIMEHVGYDTGKVHATVHNLDGYWVNGEQIQGTVYQPAVDDGFHTYALEWSPDRIDMFIDNTLYYTYVNPKTGWQAWPYDKPFHVILNLVVGGDWGAVAGVDPDIWPQRMEVDYVRMYQK
;
A
#
# COMPACT_ATOMS: atom_id res chain seq x y z
N MET A 1 -6.74 65.25 33.96
CA MET A 1 -5.34 65.14 34.42
C MET A 1 -4.82 63.78 33.98
N GLY A 2 -3.81 63.58 33.15
CA GLY A 2 -2.92 64.39 32.30
C GLY A 2 -2.03 63.36 31.59
N HIS A 3 -2.15 63.19 30.27
CA HIS A 3 -1.15 63.58 29.27
C HIS A 3 0.30 63.08 29.53
N LEU A 4 0.79 62.15 28.71
CA LEU A 4 1.97 62.41 27.87
C LEU A 4 2.13 61.36 26.74
N MET A 5 1.92 61.81 25.49
CA MET A 5 2.50 61.22 24.28
C MET A 5 3.98 61.62 24.14
N LYS A 6 4.81 60.77 23.52
CA LYS A 6 6.02 61.14 22.73
C LYS A 6 6.42 59.92 21.88
N LYS A 7 6.12 59.93 20.58
CA LYS A 7 6.93 60.39 19.43
C LYS A 7 7.88 59.33 18.86
N ILE A 8 7.54 58.92 17.64
CA ILE A 8 8.29 58.12 16.66
C ILE A 8 9.47 58.93 16.08
N LYS A 9 10.59 58.25 15.76
CA LYS A 9 11.46 58.54 14.59
C LYS A 9 12.06 57.22 14.04
N PRO A 10 12.21 57.08 12.71
CA PRO A 10 12.67 55.85 12.06
C PRO A 10 14.20 55.85 11.84
N ILE A 11 14.81 54.66 11.77
CA ILE A 11 16.19 54.48 11.30
C ILE A 11 16.20 53.53 10.09
N SER A 12 16.96 53.97 9.11
CA SER A 12 17.15 53.53 7.74
C SER A 12 18.07 52.31 7.58
N GLN A 13 17.85 51.59 6.47
CA GLN A 13 18.83 50.86 5.65
C GLN A 13 19.70 49.78 6.29
N ILE A 14 19.47 48.52 5.88
CA ILE A 14 20.51 47.48 5.86
C ILE A 14 20.60 46.91 4.44
N HIS A 15 21.83 46.87 3.95
CA HIS A 15 22.25 46.50 2.60
C HIS A 15 21.97 45.01 2.30
N ARG A 16 21.56 44.74 1.05
CA ARG A 16 21.52 43.39 0.47
C ARG A 16 22.95 42.87 0.26
N LEU A 17 23.31 41.79 0.92
CA LEU A 17 24.47 40.99 0.55
C LEU A 17 24.02 39.91 -0.44
N LYS A 18 24.43 40.01 -1.71
CA LYS A 18 24.32 38.93 -2.69
C LYS A 18 25.48 37.96 -2.44
N VAL A 19 25.19 36.75 -1.99
CA VAL A 19 26.13 35.62 -2.04
C VAL A 19 25.79 34.83 -3.30
N MET A 20 26.69 34.84 -4.28
CA MET A 20 26.69 33.86 -5.37
C MET A 20 27.35 32.58 -4.86
N LEU A 21 26.62 31.47 -4.83
CA LEU A 21 27.18 30.13 -4.71
C LEU A 21 27.35 29.55 -6.13
N PRO A 22 28.46 28.83 -6.41
CA PRO A 22 28.74 28.31 -7.74
C PRO A 22 27.83 27.12 -8.05
N TYR A 23 27.39 27.06 -9.30
CA TYR A 23 26.67 25.91 -9.87
C TYR A 23 27.55 24.67 -9.78
N CYS A 24 27.14 23.68 -8.97
CA CYS A 24 27.64 22.32 -9.05
C CYS A 24 26.71 21.56 -10.01
N PHE A 25 27.22 21.09 -11.14
CA PHE A 25 26.50 20.14 -11.99
C PHE A 25 26.36 18.82 -11.22
N LEU A 26 25.19 18.55 -10.64
CA LEU A 26 24.84 17.22 -10.20
C LEU A 26 24.45 16.40 -11.43
N VAL A 27 25.33 15.48 -11.82
CA VAL A 27 24.93 14.33 -12.63
C VAL A 27 24.08 13.45 -11.71
N LEU A 28 22.77 13.46 -11.89
CA LEU A 28 21.88 12.58 -11.14
C LEU A 28 22.09 11.14 -11.64
N PRO A 29 22.30 10.16 -10.75
CA PRO A 29 22.45 8.78 -11.17
C PRO A 29 21.08 8.21 -11.53
N THR A 30 21.08 7.31 -12.51
CA THR A 30 19.93 6.55 -13.00
C THR A 30 19.15 5.87 -11.86
N LEU A 31 17.84 5.70 -12.09
CA LEU A 31 16.94 4.88 -11.27
C LEU A 31 17.60 3.54 -10.94
N SER A 32 17.64 3.14 -9.67
CA SER A 32 17.96 1.76 -9.32
C SER A 32 16.73 0.93 -9.64
N PHE A 33 16.86 0.08 -10.64
CA PHE A 33 16.11 -1.17 -10.65
C PHE A 33 16.61 -2.03 -9.47
N ALA A 34 15.94 -3.15 -9.16
CA ALA A 34 16.60 -4.18 -8.36
C ALA A 34 17.95 -4.48 -9.03
N ASP A 35 19.05 -4.19 -8.32
CA ASP A 35 20.37 -4.41 -8.89
C ASP A 35 20.69 -5.90 -8.73
N ILE A 36 20.52 -6.65 -9.81
CA ILE A 36 20.93 -8.05 -9.91
C ILE A 36 22.41 -8.08 -10.34
N TYR A 37 23.25 -8.64 -9.49
CA TYR A 37 24.66 -8.87 -9.73
C TYR A 37 24.88 -10.34 -10.06
N GLN A 38 25.19 -10.63 -11.33
CA GLN A 38 25.48 -11.98 -11.81
C GLN A 38 26.80 -12.49 -11.22
N ALA A 39 26.90 -13.77 -10.91
CA ALA A 39 28.07 -14.38 -10.27
C ALA A 39 29.33 -14.14 -11.10
N GLU A 40 29.23 -14.25 -12.42
CA GLU A 40 30.33 -14.08 -13.35
C GLU A 40 30.79 -12.62 -13.51
N ASP A 41 29.99 -11.64 -13.11
CA ASP A 41 30.26 -10.20 -13.29
C ASP A 41 31.02 -9.56 -12.12
N TYR A 42 31.66 -10.39 -11.28
CA TYR A 42 32.53 -9.90 -10.21
C TYR A 42 33.66 -8.99 -10.76
N THR A 43 34.00 -7.98 -9.96
CA THR A 43 35.10 -7.03 -10.23
C THR A 43 36.42 -7.54 -9.68
N TRP A 44 36.40 -8.06 -8.45
CA TRP A 44 37.55 -8.67 -7.80
C TRP A 44 37.18 -10.04 -7.25
N SER A 45 38.16 -10.90 -7.12
CA SER A 45 37.96 -12.23 -6.54
C SER A 45 39.22 -12.69 -5.82
N PHE A 46 39.04 -13.69 -4.98
CA PHE A 46 40.10 -14.53 -4.48
C PHE A 46 39.68 -15.98 -4.66
N ASP A 47 40.45 -16.68 -5.48
CA ASP A 47 40.30 -18.10 -5.76
C ASP A 47 41.49 -18.83 -5.14
N THR A 48 41.25 -19.95 -4.48
CA THR A 48 42.29 -20.73 -3.80
C THR A 48 42.88 -21.81 -4.69
N THR A 49 42.24 -22.08 -5.82
CA THR A 49 42.63 -23.07 -6.81
C THR A 49 43.19 -22.38 -8.06
N THR A 50 43.71 -23.15 -9.01
CA THR A 50 44.34 -22.59 -10.22
C THR A 50 43.58 -23.05 -11.45
N GLY A 51 43.20 -22.08 -12.28
CA GLY A 51 42.47 -22.24 -13.51
C GLY A 51 40.97 -22.41 -13.29
N ASN A 52 40.21 -21.95 -14.29
CA ASN A 52 38.76 -22.06 -14.35
C ASN A 52 38.33 -23.47 -14.83
N SER A 53 37.91 -24.31 -13.91
CA SER A 53 37.39 -25.68 -14.07
C SER A 53 36.15 -25.77 -14.94
N GLY A 54 35.28 -24.75 -14.88
CA GLY A 54 34.10 -24.65 -15.74
C GLY A 54 34.43 -24.18 -17.17
N GLY A 55 35.61 -23.57 -17.36
CA GLY A 55 36.18 -23.20 -18.65
C GLY A 55 35.40 -22.13 -19.41
N ALA A 56 34.52 -21.36 -18.76
CA ALA A 56 33.62 -20.43 -19.40
C ALA A 56 33.83 -18.95 -18.97
N TYR A 57 33.32 -18.03 -19.79
CA TYR A 57 33.25 -16.57 -19.60
C TYR A 57 34.59 -15.81 -19.43
N LYS A 58 35.37 -16.07 -18.38
CA LYS A 58 36.63 -15.39 -18.06
C LYS A 58 37.82 -16.38 -18.03
N THR A 59 39.01 -15.87 -18.33
CA THR A 59 40.27 -16.66 -18.34
C THR A 59 41.01 -16.65 -16.99
N GLY A 60 40.37 -16.16 -15.92
CA GLY A 60 40.94 -16.14 -14.58
C GLY A 60 40.85 -17.49 -13.88
N ASP A 61 41.15 -17.50 -12.58
CA ASP A 61 41.07 -18.72 -11.77
C ASP A 61 39.64 -19.06 -11.30
N VAL A 62 38.72 -18.07 -11.26
CA VAL A 62 37.32 -18.31 -10.85
C VAL A 62 36.64 -19.33 -11.76
N ASP A 63 36.10 -20.37 -11.14
CA ASP A 63 35.45 -21.51 -11.77
C ASP A 63 34.03 -21.18 -12.28
N ILE A 64 33.93 -20.75 -13.53
CA ILE A 64 32.68 -20.31 -14.16
C ILE A 64 32.24 -21.33 -15.22
N GLN A 65 30.96 -21.73 -15.16
CA GLN A 65 30.33 -22.61 -16.14
C GLN A 65 29.01 -22.02 -16.65
N ALA A 66 28.51 -22.52 -17.79
CA ALA A 66 27.15 -22.19 -18.23
C ALA A 66 26.12 -22.84 -17.31
N THR A 67 25.05 -22.12 -16.96
CA THR A 67 23.97 -22.62 -16.10
C THR A 67 22.74 -23.05 -16.91
N GLN A 68 21.96 -23.99 -16.39
CA GLN A 68 20.62 -24.33 -16.90
C GLN A 68 19.49 -23.72 -16.07
N ASP A 69 19.83 -22.84 -15.10
CA ASP A 69 18.84 -22.12 -14.32
C ASP A 69 17.95 -21.22 -15.19
N GLU A 70 16.81 -20.81 -14.64
CA GLU A 70 15.89 -19.88 -15.28
C GLU A 70 16.60 -18.55 -15.62
N GLY A 71 16.48 -18.09 -16.86
CA GLY A 71 17.21 -16.94 -17.39
C GLY A 71 18.53 -17.28 -18.10
N GLY A 72 19.07 -18.48 -17.92
CA GLY A 72 20.34 -18.92 -18.50
C GLY A 72 21.55 -18.12 -17.97
N GLY A 73 22.62 -18.01 -18.77
CA GLY A 73 23.84 -17.28 -18.41
C GLY A 73 24.96 -18.17 -17.88
N TYR A 74 25.69 -17.69 -16.88
CA TYR A 74 26.76 -18.43 -16.23
C TYR A 74 26.52 -18.50 -14.71
N ASN A 75 27.18 -19.44 -14.06
CA ASN A 75 27.26 -19.49 -12.61
C ASN A 75 28.70 -19.74 -12.19
N VAL A 76 29.04 -19.37 -10.95
CA VAL A 76 30.29 -19.79 -10.31
C VAL A 76 30.03 -21.11 -9.59
N GLY A 77 30.85 -22.11 -9.86
CA GLY A 77 30.82 -23.43 -9.24
C GLY A 77 32.17 -23.77 -8.63
N TRP A 78 32.35 -25.02 -8.19
CA TRP A 78 33.61 -25.50 -7.57
C TRP A 78 34.13 -24.63 -6.42
N ILE A 79 33.25 -23.82 -5.82
CA ILE A 79 33.59 -22.86 -4.77
C ILE A 79 34.19 -23.61 -3.57
N GLU A 80 35.42 -23.24 -3.22
CA GLU A 80 36.13 -23.71 -2.05
C GLU A 80 36.00 -22.75 -0.87
N LYS A 81 36.25 -23.28 0.32
CA LYS A 81 36.16 -22.50 1.55
C LYS A 81 37.21 -21.38 1.55
N ASN A 82 36.77 -20.19 1.97
CA ASN A 82 37.52 -18.93 2.04
C ASN A 82 37.73 -18.20 0.70
N GLU A 83 37.08 -18.65 -0.37
CA GLU A 83 37.02 -17.90 -1.62
C GLU A 83 36.01 -16.77 -1.52
N TRP A 84 36.19 -15.73 -2.36
CA TRP A 84 35.25 -14.64 -2.42
C TRP A 84 35.19 -13.96 -3.78
N LEU A 85 34.02 -13.38 -4.05
CA LEU A 85 33.76 -12.49 -5.17
C LEU A 85 33.39 -11.11 -4.62
N ALA A 86 33.77 -10.04 -5.31
CA ALA A 86 33.42 -8.68 -4.95
C ALA A 86 32.93 -7.87 -6.15
N TYR A 87 31.86 -7.12 -5.93
CA TYR A 87 31.19 -6.26 -6.91
C TYR A 87 31.39 -4.80 -6.54
N GLN A 88 31.97 -4.02 -7.45
CA GLN A 88 32.33 -2.65 -7.17
C GLN A 88 31.18 -1.68 -7.47
N ASN A 89 31.13 -0.59 -6.70
CA ASN A 89 30.28 0.57 -6.96
C ASN A 89 28.78 0.27 -6.91
N ILE A 90 28.36 -0.66 -6.03
CA ILE A 90 26.95 -0.86 -5.74
C ILE A 90 26.41 0.43 -5.12
N LYS A 91 25.30 0.94 -5.66
CA LYS A 91 24.77 2.25 -5.26
C LYS A 91 23.54 2.08 -4.38
N ILE A 92 23.69 2.40 -3.10
CA ILE A 92 22.59 2.42 -2.13
C ILE A 92 22.07 3.85 -2.05
N ALA A 93 20.87 4.07 -2.61
CA ALA A 93 20.32 5.42 -2.75
C ALA A 93 19.85 6.02 -1.41
N GLN A 94 19.36 5.18 -0.49
CA GLN A 94 18.81 5.60 0.81
C GLN A 94 19.22 4.59 1.88
N SER A 95 19.51 5.06 3.10
CA SER A 95 19.75 4.16 4.22
C SER A 95 18.43 3.50 4.62
N GLY A 96 18.43 2.18 4.83
CA GLY A 96 17.23 1.46 5.18
C GLY A 96 17.43 -0.05 5.19
N ASN A 97 16.34 -0.78 5.39
CA ASN A 97 16.33 -2.23 5.22
C ASN A 97 16.28 -2.58 3.74
N TYR A 98 17.04 -3.59 3.37
CA TYR A 98 17.11 -4.16 2.04
C TYR A 98 16.90 -5.68 2.14
N ILE A 99 16.07 -6.21 1.25
CA ILE A 99 15.97 -7.65 1.03
C ILE A 99 17.11 -8.06 0.10
N VAL A 100 17.94 -8.97 0.58
CA VAL A 100 19.02 -9.57 -0.20
C VAL A 100 18.64 -10.98 -0.57
N ASN A 101 18.49 -11.22 -1.88
CA ASN A 101 18.20 -12.52 -2.47
C ASN A 101 19.49 -13.07 -3.09
N ALA A 102 19.81 -14.33 -2.83
CA ALA A 102 20.90 -15.03 -3.52
C ALA A 102 20.41 -16.33 -4.14
N ARG A 103 20.65 -16.49 -5.44
CA ARG A 103 20.31 -17.70 -6.19
C ARG A 103 21.47 -18.68 -6.15
N VAL A 104 21.22 -19.82 -5.52
CA VAL A 104 22.24 -20.79 -5.13
C VAL A 104 21.77 -22.23 -5.32
N ALA A 105 22.70 -23.16 -5.45
CA ALA A 105 22.43 -24.59 -5.45
C ALA A 105 23.47 -25.33 -4.60
N SER A 106 23.04 -26.34 -3.84
CA SER A 106 23.97 -27.17 -3.06
C SER A 106 23.39 -28.57 -2.83
N PRO A 107 24.08 -29.64 -3.23
CA PRO A 107 23.60 -31.00 -2.99
C PRO A 107 23.41 -31.35 -1.51
N SER A 108 24.25 -30.81 -0.63
CA SER A 108 24.32 -31.19 0.79
C SER A 108 24.09 -30.02 1.77
N GLY A 109 23.84 -28.82 1.25
CA GLY A 109 23.76 -27.58 2.02
C GLY A 109 25.13 -26.96 2.26
N ALA A 110 25.14 -25.65 2.50
CA ALA A 110 26.36 -24.85 2.64
C ALA A 110 26.06 -23.53 3.38
N THR A 111 27.08 -22.70 3.56
CA THR A 111 26.96 -21.36 4.15
C THR A 111 27.86 -20.40 3.41
N PHE A 112 27.34 -19.21 3.15
CA PHE A 112 28.13 -18.06 2.71
C PHE A 112 27.82 -16.85 3.59
N SER A 113 28.63 -15.80 3.48
CA SER A 113 28.35 -14.51 4.10
C SER A 113 28.52 -13.40 3.10
N ILE A 114 27.92 -12.25 3.41
CA ILE A 114 28.13 -11.03 2.66
C ILE A 114 28.60 -9.89 3.55
N ASP A 115 29.33 -8.98 2.94
CA ASP A 115 29.90 -7.81 3.57
C ASP A 115 29.92 -6.62 2.59
N LEU A 116 30.19 -5.44 3.14
CA LEU A 116 30.51 -4.25 2.37
C LEU A 116 31.94 -3.80 2.64
N ASN A 117 32.55 -3.26 1.58
CA ASN A 117 33.81 -2.55 1.62
C ASN A 117 34.97 -3.42 2.15
N SER A 118 35.11 -4.62 1.59
CA SER A 118 36.20 -5.56 1.93
C SER A 118 36.17 -6.00 3.40
N GLY A 119 34.98 -6.32 3.90
CA GLY A 119 34.74 -6.84 5.24
C GLY A 119 34.60 -5.77 6.31
N GLU A 120 34.73 -4.48 5.99
CA GLU A 120 34.56 -3.38 6.95
C GLU A 120 33.17 -3.39 7.60
N THR A 121 32.13 -3.71 6.83
CA THR A 121 30.76 -3.85 7.33
C THR A 121 30.26 -5.26 7.08
N GLN A 122 30.10 -6.05 8.13
CA GLN A 122 29.56 -7.41 8.03
C GLN A 122 28.03 -7.35 7.95
N LEU A 123 27.47 -7.87 6.86
CA LEU A 123 26.01 -7.90 6.63
C LEU A 123 25.39 -9.24 7.08
N GLY A 124 26.22 -10.25 7.31
CA GLY A 124 25.85 -11.49 7.98
C GLY A 124 25.95 -12.74 7.10
N SER A 125 25.62 -13.89 7.70
CA SER A 125 25.67 -15.21 7.04
C SER A 125 24.30 -15.67 6.53
N PHE A 126 24.34 -16.49 5.48
CA PHE A 126 23.22 -17.11 4.78
C PHE A 126 23.40 -18.62 4.78
N GLU A 127 22.37 -19.35 5.21
CA GLU A 127 22.34 -20.81 5.13
C GLU A 127 21.74 -21.26 3.80
N ILE A 128 22.44 -22.15 3.10
CA ILE A 128 21.95 -22.80 1.89
C ILE A 128 21.43 -24.18 2.31
N PRO A 129 20.12 -24.44 2.27
CA PRO A 129 19.60 -25.79 2.52
C PRO A 129 20.03 -26.75 1.41
N ALA A 130 20.07 -28.05 1.71
CA ALA A 130 20.37 -29.09 0.73
C ALA A 130 19.31 -29.11 -0.38
N THR A 131 19.67 -28.63 -1.56
CA THR A 131 18.81 -28.65 -2.75
C THR A 131 18.78 -30.05 -3.38
N GLY A 132 19.83 -30.84 -3.17
CA GLY A 132 19.94 -32.23 -3.62
C GLY A 132 20.60 -32.42 -4.99
N SER A 133 21.01 -31.35 -5.66
CA SER A 133 21.80 -31.40 -6.90
C SER A 133 22.56 -30.08 -7.13
N TRP A 134 23.63 -30.12 -7.91
CA TRP A 134 24.42 -28.93 -8.31
C TRP A 134 23.67 -27.97 -9.25
N ASP A 135 22.58 -28.44 -9.85
CA ASP A 135 21.77 -27.70 -10.83
C ASP A 135 20.29 -27.65 -10.43
N LYS A 136 20.03 -27.74 -9.12
CA LYS A 136 18.70 -27.49 -8.55
C LYS A 136 18.80 -26.23 -7.71
N TRP A 137 18.31 -25.15 -8.29
CA TRP A 137 18.47 -23.80 -7.77
C TRP A 137 17.34 -23.41 -6.82
N ILE A 138 17.69 -22.65 -5.80
CA ILE A 138 16.78 -21.99 -4.87
C ILE A 138 17.24 -20.55 -4.68
N THR A 139 16.34 -19.70 -4.22
CA THR A 139 16.69 -18.37 -3.75
C THR A 139 16.66 -18.38 -2.23
N VAL A 140 17.76 -17.97 -1.59
CA VAL A 140 17.81 -17.71 -0.14
C VAL A 140 17.74 -16.21 0.09
N THR A 141 16.96 -15.81 1.09
CA THR A 141 16.54 -14.42 1.29
C THR A 141 16.84 -13.97 2.71
N LYS A 142 17.24 -12.70 2.88
CA LYS A 142 17.42 -12.08 4.19
C LYS A 142 17.27 -10.57 4.13
N THR A 143 16.61 -10.00 5.13
CA THR A 143 16.53 -8.54 5.31
C THR A 143 17.74 -8.02 6.09
N ILE A 144 18.38 -6.98 5.57
CA ILE A 144 19.64 -6.41 6.07
C ILE A 144 19.57 -4.89 5.98
N TYR A 145 19.97 -4.19 7.04
CA TYR A 145 20.09 -2.74 7.01
C TYR A 145 21.38 -2.30 6.29
N ILE A 146 21.26 -1.40 5.31
CA ILE A 146 22.38 -0.86 4.55
C ILE A 146 22.31 0.67 4.58
N GLU A 147 23.44 1.34 4.82
CA GLU A 147 23.54 2.80 4.77
C GLU A 147 23.60 3.31 3.33
N ALA A 148 23.05 4.50 3.05
CA ALA A 148 23.17 5.17 1.77
C ALA A 148 24.64 5.43 1.42
N GLY A 149 25.01 5.16 0.17
CA GLY A 149 26.37 5.34 -0.28
C GLY A 149 26.71 4.52 -1.51
N ILE A 150 27.98 4.58 -1.88
CA ILE A 150 28.57 3.70 -2.89
C ILE A 150 29.40 2.69 -2.11
N HIS A 151 29.09 1.41 -2.26
CA HIS A 151 29.75 0.31 -1.55
C HIS A 151 30.34 -0.69 -2.53
N ASN A 152 31.23 -1.54 -2.02
CA ASN A 152 31.65 -2.76 -2.71
C ASN A 152 31.03 -3.95 -1.98
N LEU A 153 30.22 -4.75 -2.66
CA LEU A 153 29.58 -5.93 -2.09
C LEU A 153 30.54 -7.12 -2.16
N GLY A 154 30.81 -7.77 -1.03
CA GLY A 154 31.55 -9.03 -0.96
C GLY A 154 30.61 -10.22 -0.76
N VAL A 155 30.86 -11.31 -1.49
CA VAL A 155 30.26 -12.64 -1.26
C VAL A 155 31.38 -13.59 -0.89
N PHE A 156 31.35 -14.11 0.33
CA PHE A 156 32.41 -14.93 0.93
C PHE A 156 31.94 -16.35 1.22
N ALA A 157 32.69 -17.34 0.75
CA ALA A 157 32.43 -18.75 0.96
C ALA A 157 32.86 -19.21 2.36
N VAL A 158 31.91 -19.27 3.30
CA VAL A 158 32.15 -19.78 4.66
C VAL A 158 32.37 -21.29 4.66
N THR A 159 31.65 -22.01 3.80
CA THR A 159 31.87 -23.41 3.46
C THR A 159 31.98 -23.60 1.95
N ASN A 160 32.52 -24.73 1.53
CA ASN A 160 32.49 -25.16 0.14
C ASN A 160 31.19 -25.91 -0.18
N GLY A 161 31.07 -26.43 -1.40
CA GLY A 161 30.01 -27.38 -1.77
C GLY A 161 28.71 -26.75 -2.27
N TRP A 162 28.81 -25.59 -2.93
CA TRP A 162 27.67 -24.87 -3.48
C TRP A 162 28.03 -24.15 -4.78
N ASN A 163 27.01 -23.85 -5.57
CA ASN A 163 27.08 -23.02 -6.77
C ASN A 163 26.34 -21.70 -6.51
N PHE A 164 26.86 -20.62 -7.08
CA PHE A 164 26.33 -19.27 -6.97
C PHE A 164 25.97 -18.73 -8.36
N ASN A 165 24.74 -18.27 -8.54
CA ASN A 165 24.24 -17.74 -9.82
C ASN A 165 24.17 -16.21 -9.79
N TRP A 166 23.43 -15.63 -8.86
CA TRP A 166 23.33 -14.17 -8.74
C TRP A 166 22.96 -13.75 -7.33
N ILE A 167 23.24 -12.50 -7.01
CA ILE A 167 22.74 -11.82 -5.81
C ILE A 167 21.99 -10.55 -6.21
N GLU A 168 20.88 -10.30 -5.56
CA GLU A 168 19.98 -9.19 -5.82
C GLU A 168 19.75 -8.43 -4.52
N ILE A 169 19.79 -7.11 -4.59
CA ILE A 169 19.59 -6.21 -3.44
C ILE A 169 18.39 -5.31 -3.75
N ILE A 170 17.33 -5.44 -2.96
CA ILE A 170 16.06 -4.72 -3.15
C ILE A 170 15.77 -3.89 -1.90
N PRO A 171 15.48 -2.59 -1.99
CA PRO A 171 14.95 -1.85 -0.84
C PRO A 171 13.68 -2.54 -0.30
N GLU A 172 13.59 -2.81 1.00
CA GLU A 172 12.40 -3.44 1.60
C GLU A 172 11.12 -2.61 1.33
N ALA A 173 11.28 -1.29 1.28
CA ALA A 173 10.21 -0.36 0.92
C ALA A 173 9.67 -0.53 -0.51
N ASP A 174 10.43 -1.13 -1.44
CA ASP A 174 9.97 -1.40 -2.82
C ASP A 174 9.14 -2.67 -2.91
N ILE A 175 9.29 -3.61 -1.97
CA ILE A 175 8.56 -4.89 -1.93
C ILE A 175 7.21 -4.74 -1.21
N LEU A 176 7.18 -4.02 -0.08
CA LEU A 176 5.93 -3.70 0.64
C LEU A 176 4.95 -2.85 -0.18
N ASN A 177 5.46 -2.25 -1.25
CA ASN A 177 4.72 -1.38 -2.14
C ASN A 177 4.21 -2.10 -3.40
N GLY A 178 4.60 -3.35 -3.67
CA GLY A 178 4.61 -3.91 -5.02
C GLY A 178 5.60 -3.14 -5.91
N GLU A 179 6.46 -3.84 -6.64
CA GLU A 179 7.56 -3.21 -7.40
C GLU A 179 7.03 -2.06 -8.28
N VAL A 180 7.40 -0.82 -7.94
CA VAL A 180 7.01 0.37 -8.71
C VAL A 180 7.85 0.39 -9.98
N VAL A 181 7.27 -0.04 -11.09
CA VAL A 181 7.95 -0.10 -12.39
C VAL A 181 7.94 1.24 -13.13
N TRP A 182 7.03 2.15 -12.75
CA TRP A 182 6.95 3.50 -13.30
C TRP A 182 6.11 4.42 -12.43
N ALA A 183 6.64 5.57 -12.04
CA ALA A 183 5.85 6.63 -11.41
C ALA A 183 6.20 7.99 -12.00
N VAL A 184 5.20 8.85 -12.20
CA VAL A 184 5.34 10.16 -12.86
C VAL A 184 4.63 11.24 -12.07
N ASN A 185 5.34 12.33 -11.79
CA ASN A 185 4.79 13.57 -11.25
C ASN A 185 4.37 14.47 -12.42
N ALA A 186 3.09 14.44 -12.80
CA ALA A 186 2.59 15.13 -13.99
C ALA A 186 2.68 16.66 -13.82
N GLY A 187 3.18 17.34 -14.84
CA GLY A 187 3.54 18.76 -14.82
C GLY A 187 4.69 19.13 -13.88
N GLY A 188 5.25 18.16 -13.15
CA GLY A 188 6.20 18.34 -12.07
C GLY A 188 7.63 17.93 -12.40
N ASN A 189 8.53 18.21 -11.45
CA ASN A 189 9.87 17.64 -11.44
C ASN A 189 9.84 16.31 -10.70
N GLN A 190 10.94 15.55 -10.76
CA GLN A 190 11.10 14.37 -9.91
C GLN A 190 10.85 14.73 -8.44
N TYR A 191 10.10 13.86 -7.75
CA TYR A 191 9.69 14.03 -6.37
C TYR A 191 9.61 12.66 -5.67
N THR A 192 10.09 12.58 -4.43
CA THR A 192 9.94 11.37 -3.60
C THR A 192 8.79 11.60 -2.64
N ALA A 193 7.76 10.77 -2.76
CA ALA A 193 6.58 10.84 -1.94
C ALA A 193 6.83 10.34 -0.52
N VAL A 194 5.91 10.64 0.39
CA VAL A 194 6.00 10.24 1.81
C VAL A 194 6.06 8.73 2.02
N ASP A 195 5.51 7.93 1.10
CA ASP A 195 5.53 6.46 1.10
C ASP A 195 6.82 5.85 0.54
N GLY A 196 7.80 6.71 0.20
CA GLY A 196 9.09 6.35 -0.40
C GLY A 196 9.06 6.26 -1.93
N THR A 197 7.88 6.32 -2.57
CA THR A 197 7.77 6.19 -4.03
C THR A 197 8.48 7.35 -4.73
N VAL A 198 9.40 7.05 -5.63
CA VAL A 198 10.08 8.07 -6.46
C VAL A 198 9.27 8.31 -7.74
N TYR A 199 8.56 9.42 -7.79
CA TYR A 199 7.89 9.91 -8.99
C TYR A 199 8.87 10.66 -9.86
N LEU A 200 9.05 10.22 -11.10
CA LEU A 200 9.91 10.87 -12.08
C LEU A 200 9.32 12.18 -12.57
N ALA A 201 10.16 13.03 -13.16
CA ALA A 201 9.69 14.23 -13.85
C ALA A 201 8.72 13.85 -14.97
N ASP A 202 7.84 14.78 -15.33
CA ASP A 202 6.78 14.54 -16.32
C ASP A 202 7.35 14.22 -17.72
N GLU A 203 7.37 12.94 -18.06
CA GLU A 203 7.91 12.38 -19.30
C GLU A 203 6.99 11.25 -19.84
N GLY A 204 7.18 10.88 -21.10
CA GLY A 204 6.40 9.81 -21.75
C GLY A 204 4.99 10.22 -22.17
N PHE A 205 4.65 11.51 -22.12
CA PHE A 205 3.32 12.00 -22.52
C PHE A 205 3.23 12.39 -24.00
N THR A 206 2.02 12.35 -24.55
CA THR A 206 1.64 13.00 -25.80
C THR A 206 0.50 13.98 -25.54
N ALA A 207 0.66 15.22 -26.03
CA ALA A 207 -0.26 16.33 -25.83
C ALA A 207 -0.46 16.75 -24.35
N GLY A 208 -1.43 17.63 -24.11
CA GLY A 208 -1.68 18.26 -22.81
C GLY A 208 -0.72 19.40 -22.46
N THR A 209 -1.12 20.20 -21.48
CA THR A 209 -0.39 21.33 -20.92
C THR A 209 -0.16 21.09 -19.42
N SER A 210 0.95 21.58 -18.87
CA SER A 210 1.19 21.51 -17.44
C SER A 210 0.68 22.75 -16.71
N ALA A 211 0.25 22.56 -15.46
CA ALA A 211 -0.07 23.64 -14.54
C ALA A 211 0.49 23.32 -13.14
N LYS A 212 0.57 24.36 -12.29
CA LYS A 212 1.03 24.26 -10.91
C LYS A 212 0.22 25.17 -10.01
N THR A 213 0.06 24.77 -8.76
CA THR A 213 -0.51 25.58 -7.69
C THR A 213 0.44 25.62 -6.49
N THR A 214 0.30 26.64 -5.65
CA THR A 214 0.98 26.71 -4.35
C THR A 214 0.00 26.53 -3.19
N GLN A 215 -1.28 26.29 -3.49
CA GLN A 215 -2.29 26.03 -2.48
C GLN A 215 -2.05 24.64 -1.86
N ILE A 216 -2.35 24.52 -0.56
CA ILE A 216 -2.32 23.23 0.13
C ILE A 216 -3.39 22.33 -0.49
N ILE A 217 -3.03 21.07 -0.69
CA ILE A 217 -3.95 20.01 -1.07
C ILE A 217 -4.26 19.22 0.19
N HIS A 218 -5.54 19.20 0.56
CA HIS A 218 -6.11 18.58 1.74
C HIS A 218 -6.36 17.08 1.52
N ALA A 219 -6.74 16.36 2.59
CA ALA A 219 -7.04 14.92 2.54
C ALA A 219 -5.88 14.04 2.02
N THR A 220 -4.64 14.44 2.28
CA THR A 220 -3.42 13.70 1.93
C THR A 220 -2.29 13.98 2.93
N GLN A 221 -1.39 13.01 3.11
CA GLN A 221 -0.12 13.23 3.82
C GLN A 221 0.93 13.91 2.93
N ASP A 222 0.67 14.03 1.63
CA ASP A 222 1.64 14.48 0.63
C ASP A 222 1.05 15.57 -0.27
N SER A 223 0.80 16.75 0.29
CA SER A 223 0.23 17.87 -0.49
C SER A 223 1.09 18.26 -1.70
N ILE A 224 2.41 18.05 -1.68
CA ILE A 224 3.32 18.53 -2.72
C ILE A 224 3.14 17.71 -4.00
N LEU A 225 2.92 16.39 -3.90
CA LEU A 225 2.72 15.52 -5.05
C LEU A 225 1.52 15.94 -5.93
N TYR A 226 0.51 16.60 -5.35
CA TYR A 226 -0.71 17.01 -6.04
C TYR A 226 -0.66 18.46 -6.57
N GLN A 227 0.42 19.20 -6.31
CA GLN A 227 0.55 20.63 -6.65
C GLN A 227 1.00 20.90 -8.09
N SER A 228 1.38 19.87 -8.83
CA SER A 228 1.55 19.92 -10.28
C SER A 228 0.57 19.00 -10.98
N GLU A 229 0.24 19.34 -12.22
CA GLU A 229 -0.66 18.54 -13.04
C GLU A 229 -0.35 18.64 -14.53
N ARG A 230 -0.78 17.63 -15.27
CA ARG A 230 -0.99 17.68 -16.72
C ARG A 230 -2.48 17.64 -17.01
N TRP A 231 -2.92 18.50 -17.92
CA TRP A 231 -4.32 18.59 -18.34
C TRP A 231 -4.47 18.78 -19.85
N GLY A 232 -5.59 18.33 -20.41
CA GLY A 232 -5.90 18.49 -21.84
C GLY A 232 -7.17 17.74 -22.24
N ASN A 233 -7.77 18.11 -23.39
CA ASN A 233 -8.99 17.45 -23.86
C ASN A 233 -8.79 15.97 -24.21
N ASP A 234 -7.59 15.62 -24.67
CA ASP A 234 -7.15 14.26 -24.95
C ASP A 234 -5.62 14.28 -24.83
N PHE A 235 -5.08 13.53 -23.86
CA PHE A 235 -3.64 13.34 -23.70
C PHE A 235 -3.37 11.91 -23.23
N SER A 236 -2.16 11.44 -23.50
CA SER A 236 -1.76 10.07 -23.16
C SER A 236 -0.39 10.02 -22.54
N TYR A 237 -0.11 8.89 -21.90
CA TYR A 237 1.20 8.49 -21.44
C TYR A 237 1.53 7.12 -22.02
N GLU A 238 2.77 6.91 -22.47
CA GLU A 238 3.26 5.62 -22.93
C GLU A 238 4.64 5.30 -22.37
N LYS A 239 4.88 4.00 -22.12
CA LYS A 239 6.17 3.49 -21.66
C LYS A 239 6.39 2.08 -22.21
N ILE A 240 7.60 1.83 -22.73
CA ILE A 240 8.05 0.46 -23.00
C ILE A 240 8.12 -0.26 -21.66
N LEU A 241 7.32 -1.31 -21.53
CA LEU A 241 7.15 -2.05 -20.29
C LEU A 241 6.96 -3.53 -20.65
N GLU A 242 7.53 -4.42 -19.85
CA GLU A 242 7.41 -5.85 -20.08
C GLU A 242 5.94 -6.29 -20.11
N ASN A 243 5.67 -7.39 -20.81
CA ASN A 243 4.35 -7.99 -20.78
C ASN A 243 4.06 -8.52 -19.38
N GLY A 244 2.89 -8.22 -18.85
CA GLY A 244 2.55 -8.54 -17.48
C GLY A 244 1.20 -7.96 -17.08
N THR A 245 0.82 -8.24 -15.84
CA THR A 245 -0.36 -7.63 -15.21
C THR A 245 0.11 -6.62 -14.18
N TYR A 246 -0.45 -5.42 -14.27
CA TYR A 246 -0.08 -4.27 -13.45
C TYR A 246 -1.32 -3.68 -12.81
N GLN A 247 -1.11 -2.94 -11.73
CA GLN A 247 -2.06 -1.98 -11.23
C GLN A 247 -1.59 -0.55 -11.55
N ILE A 248 -2.55 0.36 -11.72
CA ILE A 248 -2.30 1.79 -11.94
C ILE A 248 -2.92 2.58 -10.79
N ASN A 249 -2.10 3.26 -10.00
CA ASN A 249 -2.53 4.17 -8.95
C ASN A 249 -2.52 5.60 -9.49
N LEU A 250 -3.70 6.21 -9.64
CA LEU A 250 -3.88 7.59 -10.07
C LEU A 250 -3.93 8.51 -8.84
N ARG A 251 -3.21 9.64 -8.90
CA ARG A 251 -3.24 10.72 -7.91
C ARG A 251 -3.89 11.94 -8.54
N LEU A 252 -5.07 12.31 -8.05
CA LEU A 252 -5.92 13.34 -8.63
C LEU A 252 -6.18 14.44 -7.60
N ALA A 253 -6.18 15.69 -8.05
CA ALA A 253 -6.74 16.81 -7.29
C ALA A 253 -7.36 17.82 -8.26
N GLU A 254 -8.56 18.31 -7.98
CA GLU A 254 -9.07 19.48 -8.68
C GLU A 254 -8.49 20.75 -8.04
N THR A 255 -7.89 21.61 -8.85
CA THR A 255 -7.15 22.80 -8.40
C THR A 255 -7.65 24.06 -9.11
N TYR A 256 -8.58 23.91 -10.06
CA TYR A 256 -9.13 24.98 -10.87
C TYR A 256 -10.64 25.14 -10.66
N TRP A 257 -11.39 24.08 -10.90
CA TRP A 257 -12.85 24.09 -10.74
C TRP A 257 -13.27 23.85 -9.29
N GLN A 258 -14.39 24.43 -8.89
CA GLN A 258 -14.83 24.44 -7.49
C GLN A 258 -16.16 23.73 -7.28
N SER A 259 -16.90 23.42 -8.35
CA SER A 259 -18.21 22.77 -8.24
C SER A 259 -18.21 21.40 -8.92
N PRO A 260 -18.95 20.42 -8.35
CA PRO A 260 -19.25 19.18 -9.06
C PRO A 260 -19.83 19.46 -10.45
N ASN A 261 -19.51 18.60 -11.41
CA ASN A 261 -19.90 18.64 -12.82
C ASN A 261 -19.20 19.70 -13.69
N ASP A 262 -18.35 20.56 -13.14
CA ASP A 262 -17.56 21.52 -13.95
C ASP A 262 -16.47 20.80 -14.77
N ARG A 263 -15.94 19.67 -14.27
CA ARG A 263 -15.00 18.81 -14.99
C ARG A 263 -15.38 17.35 -14.86
N LYS A 264 -15.48 16.66 -16.00
CA LYS A 264 -15.63 15.20 -16.08
C LYS A 264 -14.71 14.65 -17.16
N PHE A 265 -14.06 13.53 -16.89
CA PHE A 265 -13.20 12.88 -17.87
C PHE A 265 -13.17 11.37 -17.70
N SER A 266 -12.78 10.68 -18.76
CA SER A 266 -12.57 9.23 -18.77
C SER A 266 -11.08 8.92 -18.67
N PHE A 267 -10.79 7.71 -18.19
CA PHE A 267 -9.47 7.12 -18.17
C PHE A 267 -9.52 5.73 -18.83
N SER A 268 -8.58 5.50 -19.75
CA SER A 268 -8.40 4.21 -20.41
C SER A 268 -6.96 3.72 -20.22
N ALA A 269 -6.81 2.41 -20.08
CA ALA A 269 -5.51 1.75 -20.07
C ALA A 269 -5.55 0.57 -21.05
N GLU A 270 -4.51 0.41 -21.87
CA GLU A 270 -4.41 -0.66 -22.87
C GLU A 270 -5.60 -0.67 -23.85
N GLY A 271 -6.03 0.53 -24.24
CA GLY A 271 -7.16 0.72 -25.17
C GLY A 271 -8.55 0.37 -24.59
N ARG A 272 -8.61 -0.07 -23.33
CA ARG A 272 -9.86 -0.34 -22.62
C ARG A 272 -10.21 0.83 -21.70
N GLU A 273 -11.43 1.34 -21.83
CA GLU A 273 -11.97 2.30 -20.86
C GLU A 273 -12.09 1.63 -19.49
N ARG A 274 -11.44 2.24 -18.49
CA ARG A 274 -11.41 1.75 -17.10
C ARG A 274 -12.32 2.58 -16.22
N LEU A 275 -12.40 3.89 -16.48
CA LEU A 275 -13.27 4.84 -15.78
C LEU A 275 -13.95 5.71 -16.82
N SER A 276 -15.27 5.77 -16.78
CA SER A 276 -16.07 6.42 -17.84
C SER A 276 -16.42 7.87 -17.54
N SER A 277 -16.41 8.32 -16.27
CA SER A 277 -16.77 9.68 -15.88
C SER A 277 -16.28 10.04 -14.47
N ILE A 278 -15.02 10.43 -14.36
CA ILE A 278 -14.38 10.90 -13.12
C ILE A 278 -14.74 12.37 -12.90
N ASP A 279 -15.25 12.70 -11.71
CA ASP A 279 -15.55 14.07 -11.26
C ASP A 279 -14.93 14.29 -9.87
N ILE A 280 -13.69 14.78 -9.84
CA ILE A 280 -12.89 14.84 -8.61
C ILE A 280 -13.59 15.63 -7.49
N VAL A 281 -14.28 16.73 -7.83
CA VAL A 281 -14.98 17.56 -6.83
C VAL A 281 -16.18 16.80 -6.25
N ALA A 282 -16.93 16.06 -7.08
CA ALA A 282 -18.00 15.20 -6.61
C ALA A 282 -17.48 14.08 -5.69
N GLU A 283 -16.40 13.39 -6.09
CA GLU A 283 -15.78 12.31 -5.33
C GLU A 283 -15.25 12.78 -3.97
N LYS A 284 -14.87 14.06 -3.84
CA LYS A 284 -14.39 14.65 -2.58
C LYS A 284 -15.47 15.41 -1.80
N GLY A 285 -16.74 15.11 -2.06
CA GLY A 285 -17.88 15.65 -1.30
C GLY A 285 -18.14 17.13 -1.58
N GLY A 286 -17.87 17.59 -2.80
CA GLY A 286 -18.04 18.98 -3.21
C GLY A 286 -16.84 19.88 -2.93
N ARG A 287 -15.66 19.32 -2.64
CA ARG A 287 -14.43 20.06 -2.31
C ARG A 287 -13.42 20.02 -3.44
N ASP A 288 -12.90 21.18 -3.82
CA ASP A 288 -11.67 21.31 -4.58
C ASP A 288 -10.45 21.31 -3.63
N HIS A 289 -9.25 21.27 -4.21
CA HIS A 289 -7.97 21.19 -3.48
C HIS A 289 -7.93 20.04 -2.46
N ALA A 290 -8.60 18.93 -2.76
CA ALA A 290 -8.58 17.71 -1.96
C ALA A 290 -8.06 16.55 -2.82
N ALA A 291 -7.17 15.73 -2.24
CA ALA A 291 -6.63 14.56 -2.92
C ALA A 291 -7.69 13.47 -3.11
N TYR A 292 -7.70 12.90 -4.30
CA TYR A 292 -8.47 11.72 -4.68
C TYR A 292 -7.53 10.66 -5.25
N ASP A 293 -7.36 9.58 -4.50
CA ASP A 293 -6.50 8.47 -4.85
C ASP A 293 -7.32 7.30 -5.37
N LEU A 294 -7.03 6.90 -6.61
CA LEU A 294 -7.83 5.90 -7.31
C LEU A 294 -6.95 4.85 -7.96
N SER A 295 -7.14 3.59 -7.55
CA SER A 295 -6.36 2.45 -8.03
C SER A 295 -7.16 1.61 -9.01
N ILE A 296 -6.51 1.19 -10.09
CA ILE A 296 -7.07 0.38 -11.17
C ILE A 296 -6.29 -0.93 -11.27
N PRO A 297 -6.87 -2.06 -10.85
CA PRO A 297 -6.23 -3.36 -10.94
C PRO A 297 -6.29 -3.95 -12.36
N ASP A 298 -5.62 -5.08 -12.54
CA ASP A 298 -5.73 -5.96 -13.71
C ASP A 298 -5.51 -5.27 -15.07
N VAL A 299 -4.48 -4.43 -15.17
CA VAL A 299 -4.02 -3.84 -16.42
C VAL A 299 -3.00 -4.76 -17.08
N VAL A 300 -3.44 -5.45 -18.14
CA VAL A 300 -2.63 -6.44 -18.85
C VAL A 300 -1.91 -5.77 -20.03
N VAL A 301 -0.58 -5.68 -19.95
CA VAL A 301 0.29 -5.28 -21.06
C VAL A 301 0.66 -6.52 -21.87
N SER A 302 0.43 -6.48 -23.18
CA SER A 302 0.61 -7.65 -24.07
C SER A 302 1.48 -7.39 -25.31
N ASP A 303 1.80 -6.14 -25.60
CA ASP A 303 2.56 -5.70 -26.78
C ASP A 303 3.93 -5.09 -26.42
N GLY A 304 4.37 -5.21 -25.18
CA GLY A 304 5.62 -4.64 -24.66
C GLY A 304 5.54 -3.14 -24.39
N LYS A 305 4.34 -2.56 -24.33
CA LYS A 305 4.15 -1.13 -24.12
C LYS A 305 2.88 -0.85 -23.31
N LEU A 306 3.01 -0.14 -22.20
CA LEU A 306 1.86 0.39 -21.48
C LEU A 306 1.35 1.68 -22.14
N ASN A 307 0.05 1.77 -22.32
CA ASN A 307 -0.67 2.90 -22.91
C ASN A 307 -1.75 3.39 -21.96
N LEU A 308 -1.65 4.63 -21.50
CA LEU A 308 -2.63 5.31 -20.65
C LEU A 308 -3.23 6.49 -21.41
N ASN A 309 -4.54 6.66 -21.41
CA ASN A 309 -5.23 7.77 -22.07
C ASN A 309 -6.22 8.46 -21.12
N PHE A 310 -6.22 9.78 -21.17
CA PHE A 310 -7.11 10.65 -20.40
C PHE A 310 -7.88 11.54 -21.38
N LYS A 311 -9.21 11.47 -21.32
CA LYS A 311 -10.07 12.15 -22.30
C LYS A 311 -11.20 12.91 -21.62
N GLY A 312 -11.22 14.21 -21.88
CA GLY A 312 -12.23 15.14 -21.39
C GLY A 312 -13.64 14.81 -21.91
N ILE A 313 -14.63 14.95 -21.03
CA ILE A 313 -16.07 14.79 -21.31
C ILE A 313 -16.76 16.13 -21.07
N VAL A 314 -16.56 16.70 -19.88
CA VAL A 314 -16.87 18.08 -19.54
C VAL A 314 -15.55 18.75 -19.17
N ASP A 315 -15.14 19.75 -19.94
CA ASP A 315 -13.80 20.35 -19.88
C ASP A 315 -12.66 19.31 -20.13
N ALA A 316 -11.41 19.72 -19.93
CA ALA A 316 -10.23 18.90 -20.14
C ALA A 316 -10.11 17.79 -19.08
N ALA A 317 -9.46 16.68 -19.42
CA ALA A 317 -8.98 15.72 -18.43
C ALA A 317 -7.78 16.28 -17.67
N LYS A 318 -7.47 15.72 -16.50
CA LYS A 318 -6.28 16.08 -15.71
C LYS A 318 -5.75 14.92 -14.86
N ILE A 319 -4.47 14.99 -14.51
CA ILE A 319 -3.80 14.08 -13.57
C ILE A 319 -2.69 14.85 -12.83
N SER A 320 -2.51 14.59 -11.52
CA SER A 320 -1.42 15.18 -10.76
C SER A 320 -0.19 14.28 -10.73
N ALA A 321 -0.39 12.99 -10.49
CA ALA A 321 0.65 11.98 -10.59
C ALA A 321 0.04 10.59 -10.83
N PHE A 322 0.87 9.62 -11.20
CA PHE A 322 0.46 8.21 -11.18
C PHE A 322 1.65 7.29 -10.89
N ALA A 323 1.34 6.10 -10.40
CA ALA A 323 2.29 5.00 -10.23
C ALA A 323 1.75 3.73 -10.89
N VAL A 324 2.64 2.94 -11.47
CA VAL A 324 2.41 1.65 -12.08
C VAL A 324 3.21 0.64 -11.28
N ARG A 325 2.53 -0.38 -10.79
CA ARG A 325 3.12 -1.39 -9.90
C ARG A 325 2.82 -2.77 -10.44
N LYS A 326 3.75 -3.70 -10.28
CA LYS A 326 3.41 -5.12 -10.39
C LYS A 326 2.43 -5.45 -9.26
N SER A 327 1.49 -6.37 -9.50
CA SER A 327 0.61 -6.86 -8.44
C SER A 327 1.46 -7.37 -7.27
N HIS A 328 1.10 -6.98 -6.05
CA HIS A 328 1.80 -7.43 -4.86
C HIS A 328 1.70 -8.95 -4.77
N MET A 329 2.77 -9.62 -4.37
CA MET A 329 2.70 -11.02 -3.97
C MET A 329 3.06 -11.05 -2.49
N PRO A 330 2.13 -11.43 -1.59
CA PRO A 330 2.42 -11.44 -0.17
C PRO A 330 3.64 -12.33 0.13
N GLU A 331 4.54 -11.83 0.94
CA GLU A 331 5.80 -12.50 1.30
C GLU A 331 5.54 -13.87 1.96
N ASN A 332 6.46 -14.81 1.75
CA ASN A 332 6.45 -16.13 2.42
C ASN A 332 6.86 -16.07 3.90
N GLU A 333 7.02 -14.88 4.49
CA GLU A 333 7.47 -14.68 5.87
C GLU A 333 6.34 -14.58 6.89
N TRP A 334 5.08 -14.44 6.44
CA TRP A 334 3.92 -14.32 7.33
C TRP A 334 3.55 -15.64 8.01
N GLN A 335 3.63 -15.68 9.34
CA GLN A 335 3.18 -16.80 10.17
C GLN A 335 1.74 -16.58 10.62
N LEU A 336 0.86 -17.53 10.31
CA LEU A 336 -0.52 -17.53 10.76
C LEU A 336 -0.60 -17.68 12.29
N ILE A 337 -1.22 -16.72 12.98
CA ILE A 337 -1.35 -16.71 14.44
C ILE A 337 -2.79 -16.91 14.93
N TRP A 338 -3.77 -16.54 14.12
CA TRP A 338 -5.19 -16.69 14.44
C TRP A 338 -6.01 -16.79 13.16
N GLN A 339 -7.09 -17.58 13.19
CA GLN A 339 -8.03 -17.66 12.08
C GLN A 339 -9.43 -18.06 12.50
N ASP A 340 -10.40 -17.68 11.68
CA ASP A 340 -11.69 -18.36 11.58
C ASP A 340 -12.00 -18.70 10.13
N GLU A 341 -12.20 -19.99 9.87
CA GLU A 341 -12.48 -20.58 8.56
C GLU A 341 -13.96 -20.97 8.42
N PHE A 342 -14.78 -20.60 9.40
CA PHE A 342 -16.25 -20.80 9.40
C PHE A 342 -16.71 -22.21 8.97
N ASN A 343 -15.99 -23.24 9.41
CA ASN A 343 -16.22 -24.64 9.01
C ASN A 343 -17.35 -25.34 9.79
N THR A 344 -17.91 -24.72 10.82
CA THR A 344 -18.95 -25.32 11.68
C THR A 344 -20.29 -24.62 11.46
N ASN A 345 -21.22 -25.27 10.74
CA ASN A 345 -22.56 -24.73 10.51
C ASN A 345 -23.30 -24.43 11.82
N GLY A 346 -24.04 -23.32 11.85
CA GLY A 346 -24.87 -22.90 12.99
C GLY A 346 -24.59 -21.47 13.44
N ALA A 347 -24.64 -21.23 14.74
CA ALA A 347 -24.28 -19.94 15.32
C ALA A 347 -22.78 -19.67 15.15
N ILE A 348 -22.39 -18.40 15.19
CA ILE A 348 -20.98 -18.00 15.19
C ILE A 348 -20.26 -18.56 16.43
N ASP A 349 -18.95 -18.79 16.32
CA ASP A 349 -18.14 -19.24 17.45
C ASP A 349 -17.98 -18.11 18.49
N THR A 350 -18.69 -18.22 19.61
CA THR A 350 -18.65 -17.22 20.68
C THR A 350 -17.30 -17.13 21.39
N THR A 351 -16.38 -18.08 21.18
CA THR A 351 -15.00 -17.95 21.66
C THR A 351 -14.16 -17.02 20.78
N LYS A 352 -14.62 -16.71 19.57
CA LYS A 352 -13.96 -15.83 18.59
C LYS A 352 -14.70 -14.51 18.35
N TRP A 353 -16.03 -14.54 18.40
CA TRP A 353 -16.87 -13.42 18.00
C TRP A 353 -17.89 -13.03 19.07
N THR A 354 -18.15 -11.73 19.19
CA THR A 354 -19.21 -11.14 20.03
C THR A 354 -20.15 -10.33 19.16
N HIS A 355 -21.46 -10.39 19.40
CA HIS A 355 -22.44 -9.51 18.75
C HIS A 355 -22.54 -8.15 19.44
N GLU A 356 -22.68 -7.09 18.64
CA GLU A 356 -23.12 -5.78 19.13
C GLU A 356 -24.61 -5.57 18.83
N LEU A 357 -25.41 -5.39 19.88
CA LEU A 357 -26.88 -5.31 19.81
C LEU A 357 -27.35 -3.87 19.91
N TRP A 358 -27.54 -3.20 18.77
CA TRP A 358 -27.90 -1.78 18.74
C TRP A 358 -29.24 -1.53 18.06
N VAL A 359 -29.94 -0.50 18.54
CA VAL A 359 -31.10 0.08 17.86
C VAL A 359 -30.65 0.94 16.66
N PRO A 360 -31.54 1.24 15.70
CA PRO A 360 -31.23 2.14 14.60
C PRO A 360 -30.73 3.53 15.06
N GLY A 361 -29.91 4.17 14.22
CA GLY A 361 -29.51 5.57 14.35
C GLY A 361 -28.34 5.85 15.30
N ARG A 362 -27.59 4.82 15.74
CA ARG A 362 -26.63 4.99 16.84
C ARG A 362 -25.37 5.80 16.49
N VAL A 363 -24.80 5.61 15.30
CA VAL A 363 -23.52 6.27 14.92
C VAL A 363 -23.71 7.14 13.68
N ASN A 364 -24.18 6.58 12.56
CA ASN A 364 -24.25 7.27 11.27
C ASN A 364 -25.68 7.39 10.71
N ASN A 365 -26.68 7.63 11.58
CA ASN A 365 -28.10 7.64 11.21
C ASN A 365 -28.57 6.36 10.48
N GLU A 366 -27.95 5.23 10.79
CA GLU A 366 -28.15 3.92 10.15
C GLU A 366 -29.55 3.33 10.47
N TRP A 367 -30.16 2.59 9.54
CA TRP A 367 -31.58 2.21 9.64
C TRP A 367 -31.82 0.81 10.23
N GLN A 368 -30.78 -0.01 10.34
CA GLN A 368 -30.88 -1.37 10.86
C GLN A 368 -30.81 -1.44 12.39
N ARG A 369 -31.57 -2.37 12.97
CA ARG A 369 -31.27 -2.95 14.28
C ARG A 369 -30.24 -4.06 14.14
N TYR A 370 -29.12 -3.98 14.84
CA TYR A 370 -28.18 -5.10 14.93
C TYR A 370 -28.67 -6.15 15.94
N THR A 371 -28.65 -7.42 15.54
CA THR A 371 -29.15 -8.55 16.35
C THR A 371 -28.17 -9.72 16.41
N ASP A 372 -28.42 -10.66 17.32
CA ASP A 372 -27.76 -11.97 17.44
C ASP A 372 -28.59 -13.11 16.82
N ARG A 373 -29.60 -12.78 16.02
CA ARG A 373 -30.49 -13.77 15.41
C ARG A 373 -29.78 -14.59 14.34
N PRO A 374 -30.07 -15.89 14.21
CA PRO A 374 -29.54 -16.72 13.13
C PRO A 374 -29.96 -16.21 11.73
N GLU A 375 -31.06 -15.47 11.63
CA GLU A 375 -31.49 -14.81 10.41
C GLU A 375 -30.53 -13.70 9.94
N ASN A 376 -29.83 -13.05 10.88
CA ASN A 376 -28.90 -11.95 10.59
C ASN A 376 -27.43 -12.37 10.63
N SER A 377 -27.06 -13.38 11.41
CA SER A 377 -25.70 -13.93 11.40
C SER A 377 -25.67 -15.43 11.67
N ARG A 378 -25.01 -16.18 10.81
CA ARG A 378 -24.85 -17.64 10.95
C ARG A 378 -23.67 -18.13 10.11
N VAL A 379 -23.16 -19.30 10.46
CA VAL A 379 -22.24 -20.06 9.62
C VAL A 379 -23.04 -21.07 8.81
N GLU A 380 -22.91 -21.04 7.49
CA GLU A 380 -23.51 -22.03 6.59
C GLU A 380 -22.63 -22.28 5.38
N ASN A 381 -22.39 -23.56 5.05
CA ASN A 381 -21.61 -23.98 3.88
C ASN A 381 -20.16 -23.46 3.87
N GLY A 382 -19.49 -23.50 5.03
CA GLY A 382 -18.08 -23.13 5.15
C GLY A 382 -17.81 -21.63 5.20
N LYS A 383 -18.84 -20.79 5.40
CA LYS A 383 -18.72 -19.34 5.42
C LYS A 383 -19.62 -18.72 6.49
N LEU A 384 -19.21 -17.57 7.01
CA LEU A 384 -20.08 -16.68 7.77
C LEU A 384 -20.99 -15.93 6.80
N VAL A 385 -22.27 -15.81 7.14
CA VAL A 385 -23.24 -14.99 6.46
C VAL A 385 -23.73 -13.91 7.42
N ILE A 386 -23.47 -12.65 7.08
CA ILE A 386 -24.11 -11.48 7.70
C ILE A 386 -25.21 -11.01 6.74
N GLU A 387 -26.46 -11.02 7.19
CA GLU A 387 -27.63 -10.80 6.34
C GLU A 387 -28.50 -9.65 6.86
N ALA A 388 -28.62 -8.60 6.05
CA ALA A 388 -29.53 -7.50 6.27
C ALA A 388 -30.91 -7.82 5.68
N ARG A 389 -31.96 -7.51 6.42
CA ARG A 389 -33.34 -7.89 6.13
C ARG A 389 -34.27 -6.71 6.34
N LYS A 390 -35.29 -6.60 5.50
CA LYS A 390 -36.47 -5.76 5.73
C LYS A 390 -37.58 -6.60 6.36
N ASP A 391 -37.58 -6.71 7.69
CA ASP A 391 -38.43 -7.67 8.40
C ASP A 391 -39.26 -7.08 9.55
N ASN A 392 -39.24 -5.75 9.74
CA ASN A 392 -39.99 -5.05 10.79
C ASN A 392 -39.72 -5.64 12.20
N TYR A 393 -38.49 -6.09 12.45
CA TYR A 393 -38.14 -6.75 13.69
C TYR A 393 -38.20 -5.79 14.87
N MET A 394 -39.01 -6.11 15.88
CA MET A 394 -39.25 -5.28 17.06
C MET A 394 -39.74 -3.85 16.74
N GLY A 395 -40.37 -3.66 15.58
CA GLY A 395 -40.88 -2.36 15.14
C GLY A 395 -39.89 -1.51 14.34
N ASP A 396 -38.65 -1.98 14.16
CA ASP A 396 -37.67 -1.33 13.29
C ASP A 396 -37.70 -1.96 11.90
N GLU A 397 -37.69 -1.13 10.85
CA GLU A 397 -37.94 -1.59 9.49
C GLU A 397 -36.91 -2.62 9.00
N TYR A 398 -35.65 -2.45 9.40
CA TYR A 398 -34.54 -3.31 9.00
C TYR A 398 -33.82 -3.96 10.19
N SER A 399 -33.34 -5.17 9.98
CA SER A 399 -32.42 -5.87 10.89
C SER A 399 -31.15 -6.30 10.16
N SER A 400 -30.03 -6.39 10.89
CA SER A 400 -28.74 -6.87 10.39
C SER A 400 -27.90 -7.44 11.54
N ALA A 401 -26.63 -7.73 11.31
CA ALA A 401 -25.67 -8.12 12.34
C ALA A 401 -24.38 -7.32 12.27
N ARG A 402 -23.77 -7.15 13.45
CA ARG A 402 -22.45 -6.57 13.67
C ARG A 402 -21.74 -7.44 14.69
N ILE A 403 -20.59 -7.98 14.31
CA ILE A 403 -19.79 -8.86 15.17
C ILE A 403 -18.36 -8.35 15.25
N HIS A 404 -17.70 -8.61 16.37
CA HIS A 404 -16.32 -8.17 16.60
C HIS A 404 -15.50 -9.21 17.38
N SER A 405 -14.17 -9.15 17.23
CA SER A 405 -13.22 -10.06 17.86
C SER A 405 -12.58 -9.54 19.15
N ALA A 406 -13.07 -8.42 19.72
CA ALA A 406 -12.45 -7.79 20.88
C ALA A 406 -12.31 -8.75 22.06
N ASN A 407 -11.14 -8.75 22.70
CA ASN A 407 -10.76 -9.63 23.82
C ASN A 407 -10.72 -11.13 23.45
N LYS A 408 -10.74 -11.46 22.16
CA LYS A 408 -10.73 -12.83 21.61
C LYS A 408 -9.66 -13.01 20.55
N ALA A 409 -9.46 -11.98 19.72
CA ALA A 409 -8.39 -11.88 18.74
C ALA A 409 -8.01 -10.40 18.59
N ASP A 410 -7.24 -9.92 19.57
CA ASP A 410 -6.64 -8.59 19.55
C ASP A 410 -5.20 -8.71 19.06
N PHE A 411 -4.75 -7.80 18.21
CA PHE A 411 -3.39 -7.85 17.69
C PHE A 411 -2.82 -6.45 17.48
N LEU A 412 -1.51 -6.34 17.60
CA LEU A 412 -0.74 -5.14 17.30
C LEU A 412 0.35 -5.52 16.29
N TYR A 413 0.26 -4.91 15.12
CA TYR A 413 1.05 -5.17 13.93
C TYR A 413 0.90 -6.59 13.39
N GLY A 414 1.10 -6.70 12.07
CA GLY A 414 0.95 -7.95 11.34
C GLY A 414 0.15 -7.74 10.06
N ARG A 415 -0.38 -8.85 9.54
CA ARG A 415 -1.25 -8.87 8.38
C ARG A 415 -2.63 -9.42 8.77
N ILE A 416 -3.70 -8.78 8.32
CA ILE A 416 -5.04 -9.38 8.32
C ILE A 416 -5.44 -9.67 6.88
N GLU A 417 -6.10 -10.79 6.68
CA GLU A 417 -6.84 -11.09 5.47
C GLU A 417 -8.28 -11.45 5.83
N VAL A 418 -9.23 -10.83 5.13
CA VAL A 418 -10.65 -11.20 5.15
C VAL A 418 -11.07 -11.50 3.73
N SER A 419 -11.38 -12.77 3.45
CA SER A 419 -11.95 -13.16 2.17
C SER A 419 -13.47 -13.03 2.23
N ALA A 420 -14.03 -12.06 1.51
CA ALA A 420 -15.45 -11.75 1.58
C ALA A 420 -16.05 -11.48 0.20
N LYS A 421 -17.34 -11.79 0.07
CA LYS A 421 -18.22 -11.40 -1.01
C LYS A 421 -19.18 -10.34 -0.51
N LEU A 422 -19.23 -9.20 -1.19
CA LEU A 422 -20.07 -8.07 -0.79
C LEU A 422 -21.49 -8.16 -1.34
N PRO A 423 -22.49 -7.59 -0.63
CA PRO A 423 -23.82 -7.38 -1.18
C PRO A 423 -23.82 -6.28 -2.24
N ASN A 424 -24.91 -6.24 -3.01
CA ASN A 424 -25.18 -5.18 -3.97
C ASN A 424 -26.45 -4.41 -3.63
N GLY A 425 -26.67 -3.32 -4.35
CA GLY A 425 -27.93 -2.57 -4.33
C GLY A 425 -27.92 -1.32 -3.46
N ILE A 426 -28.66 -0.32 -3.92
CA ILE A 426 -28.72 1.01 -3.31
C ILE A 426 -29.23 0.91 -1.87
N GLY A 427 -28.44 1.39 -0.92
CA GLY A 427 -28.74 1.35 0.50
C GLY A 427 -27.92 0.35 1.32
N THR A 428 -27.14 -0.54 0.70
CA THR A 428 -26.22 -1.42 1.45
C THR A 428 -24.90 -0.72 1.74
N TRP A 429 -24.35 -0.92 2.94
CA TRP A 429 -23.00 -0.48 3.31
C TRP A 429 -22.28 -1.58 4.14
N PRO A 430 -21.68 -2.58 3.47
CA PRO A 430 -20.79 -3.55 4.14
C PRO A 430 -19.48 -2.90 4.59
N ALA A 431 -18.96 -3.35 5.74
CA ALA A 431 -17.69 -2.89 6.27
C ALA A 431 -16.86 -4.03 6.89
N ILE A 432 -15.55 -4.00 6.64
CA ILE A 432 -14.50 -4.77 7.32
C ILE A 432 -13.52 -3.74 7.87
N TRP A 433 -13.45 -3.63 9.19
CA TRP A 433 -12.77 -2.53 9.84
C TRP A 433 -12.34 -2.92 11.23
N MET A 434 -11.67 -2.01 11.92
CA MET A 434 -11.03 -2.28 13.19
C MET A 434 -11.09 -1.09 14.13
N MET A 435 -11.23 -1.40 15.42
CA MET A 435 -11.14 -0.44 16.52
C MET A 435 -10.09 -0.93 17.54
N PRO A 436 -9.47 -0.02 18.30
CA PRO A 436 -8.63 -0.39 19.43
C PRO A 436 -9.47 -1.17 20.45
N THR A 437 -8.89 -2.23 21.02
CA THR A 437 -9.58 -3.02 22.06
C THR A 437 -9.75 -2.19 23.34
N ASP A 438 -8.78 -1.34 23.66
CA ASP A 438 -8.96 -0.26 24.62
C ASP A 438 -9.32 1.05 23.89
N VAL A 439 -10.62 1.27 23.71
CA VAL A 439 -11.17 2.46 23.03
C VAL A 439 -10.81 3.78 23.71
N PHE A 440 -10.37 3.77 24.98
CA PHE A 440 -10.02 4.99 25.72
C PHE A 440 -8.52 5.28 25.76
N SER A 441 -7.68 4.49 25.05
CA SER A 441 -6.21 4.59 25.11
C SER A 441 -5.66 6.00 24.89
N TYR A 442 -6.31 6.82 24.06
CA TYR A 442 -5.95 8.21 23.80
C TYR A 442 -7.08 9.21 24.09
N ALA A 443 -8.14 8.76 24.77
CA ALA A 443 -9.19 9.66 25.24
C ALA A 443 -8.64 10.65 26.28
N THR A 444 -9.14 11.89 26.27
CA THR A 444 -8.77 12.93 27.24
C THR A 444 -9.95 13.43 28.06
N THR A 445 -11.19 13.18 27.63
CA THR A 445 -12.41 13.64 28.30
C THR A 445 -13.25 12.52 28.89
N CYS A 446 -12.96 11.26 28.56
CA CYS A 446 -13.68 10.08 29.02
C CYS A 446 -12.75 8.90 29.31
N ASP A 447 -13.22 7.96 30.11
CA ASP A 447 -12.57 6.69 30.42
C ASP A 447 -13.60 5.56 30.58
N ALA A 448 -13.13 4.37 30.95
CA ALA A 448 -14.00 3.21 31.17
C ALA A 448 -15.02 3.41 32.30
N GLN A 449 -14.81 4.38 33.20
CA GLN A 449 -15.71 4.69 34.30
C GLN A 449 -16.78 5.71 33.90
N THR A 450 -16.42 6.73 33.11
CA THR A 450 -17.37 7.74 32.62
C THR A 450 -18.17 7.24 31.41
N GLY A 451 -17.57 6.39 30.58
CA GLY A 451 -18.21 5.86 29.37
C GLY A 451 -18.33 6.88 28.24
N TRP A 452 -19.27 6.61 27.32
CA TRP A 452 -19.49 7.34 26.06
C TRP A 452 -20.52 8.47 26.22
N ASP A 453 -20.27 9.40 27.13
CA ASP A 453 -21.09 10.61 27.26
C ASP A 453 -20.84 11.60 26.10
N GLU A 454 -21.65 12.66 25.99
CA GLU A 454 -21.65 13.60 24.86
C GLU A 454 -20.31 14.31 24.61
N ASP A 455 -19.49 14.47 25.65
CA ASP A 455 -18.17 15.12 25.57
C ASP A 455 -17.03 14.13 25.31
N CYS A 456 -17.30 12.83 25.14
CA CYS A 456 -16.27 11.80 25.02
C CYS A 456 -15.51 11.88 23.68
N ASP A 457 -14.19 12.03 23.76
CA ASP A 457 -13.27 12.17 22.63
C ASP A 457 -12.49 10.88 22.30
N ALA A 458 -12.90 9.74 22.88
CA ALA A 458 -12.27 8.44 22.66
C ALA A 458 -12.11 8.09 21.17
N TRP A 459 -13.14 8.41 20.38
CA TRP A 459 -13.03 8.48 18.92
C TRP A 459 -13.03 9.95 18.49
N PRO A 460 -12.17 10.38 17.54
CA PRO A 460 -11.23 9.56 16.78
C PRO A 460 -9.87 9.36 17.46
N ASN A 461 -9.67 9.84 18.69
CA ASN A 461 -8.35 9.89 19.32
C ASN A 461 -7.65 8.52 19.38
N SER A 462 -8.38 7.45 19.70
CA SER A 462 -7.81 6.11 19.82
C SER A 462 -7.69 5.36 18.49
N GLY A 463 -8.17 5.96 17.40
CA GLY A 463 -8.03 5.45 16.04
C GLY A 463 -9.14 4.51 15.58
N GLU A 464 -9.28 4.41 14.26
CA GLU A 464 -10.10 3.45 13.52
C GLU A 464 -9.36 3.11 12.21
N ILE A 465 -9.43 1.85 11.78
CA ILE A 465 -8.82 1.38 10.54
C ILE A 465 -9.89 0.64 9.72
N ASP A 466 -10.32 1.24 8.63
CA ASP A 466 -11.29 0.68 7.70
C ASP A 466 -10.57 -0.02 6.56
N ILE A 467 -10.45 -1.35 6.66
CA ILE A 467 -9.77 -2.18 5.65
C ILE A 467 -10.56 -2.18 4.33
N MET A 468 -11.89 -2.18 4.45
CA MET A 468 -12.83 -2.18 3.33
C MET A 468 -14.16 -1.56 3.77
N GLU A 469 -14.56 -0.52 3.07
CA GLU A 469 -15.94 -0.04 3.01
C GLU A 469 -16.41 0.01 1.56
N HIS A 470 -17.70 -0.26 1.36
CA HIS A 470 -18.35 -0.14 0.05
C HIS A 470 -19.79 0.30 0.24
N VAL A 471 -20.29 1.16 -0.65
CA VAL A 471 -21.69 1.61 -0.65
C VAL A 471 -22.39 1.18 -1.93
N GLY A 472 -23.56 0.60 -1.81
CA GLY A 472 -24.22 -0.07 -2.93
C GLY A 472 -24.73 0.86 -4.05
N TYR A 473 -24.75 2.18 -3.83
CA TYR A 473 -25.08 3.14 -4.89
C TYR A 473 -23.89 3.48 -5.80
N ASP A 474 -22.66 3.19 -5.37
CA ASP A 474 -21.42 3.47 -6.10
C ASP A 474 -20.63 2.17 -6.34
N THR A 475 -21.33 1.23 -6.98
CA THR A 475 -20.85 -0.15 -7.13
C THR A 475 -19.47 -0.22 -7.76
N GLY A 476 -18.60 -0.99 -7.12
CA GLY A 476 -17.25 -1.25 -7.57
C GLY A 476 -16.21 -0.27 -7.04
N LYS A 477 -16.60 0.80 -6.32
CA LYS A 477 -15.63 1.59 -5.54
C LYS A 477 -15.52 1.05 -4.13
N VAL A 478 -14.33 0.55 -3.82
CA VAL A 478 -13.97 0.11 -2.47
C VAL A 478 -13.06 1.15 -1.83
N HIS A 479 -13.30 1.41 -0.56
CA HIS A 479 -12.63 2.43 0.21
C HIS A 479 -11.82 1.83 1.35
N ALA A 480 -10.63 2.38 1.55
CA ALA A 480 -9.76 2.16 2.68
C ALA A 480 -9.55 3.49 3.41
N THR A 481 -9.80 3.53 4.70
CA THR A 481 -9.68 4.75 5.49
C THR A 481 -8.94 4.46 6.80
N VAL A 482 -8.21 5.45 7.29
CA VAL A 482 -7.86 5.51 8.71
C VAL A 482 -8.42 6.79 9.31
N HIS A 483 -8.98 6.70 10.52
CA HIS A 483 -9.43 7.87 11.26
C HIS A 483 -8.54 8.12 12.46
N ASN A 484 -8.11 9.37 12.63
CA ASN A 484 -7.40 9.88 13.80
C ASN A 484 -7.72 11.37 14.00
N LEU A 485 -7.19 11.99 15.05
CA LEU A 485 -7.51 13.38 15.37
C LEU A 485 -7.08 14.37 14.27
N ASP A 486 -5.94 14.12 13.62
CA ASP A 486 -5.42 14.96 12.56
C ASP A 486 -6.19 14.76 11.23
N GLY A 487 -6.68 13.55 10.95
CA GLY A 487 -7.41 13.22 9.73
C GLY A 487 -8.66 12.38 9.97
N TYR A 488 -9.84 13.00 9.93
CA TYR A 488 -11.13 12.31 10.00
C TYR A 488 -12.25 13.10 9.29
N TRP A 489 -13.43 12.51 9.12
CA TRP A 489 -14.44 13.11 8.23
C TRP A 489 -15.02 14.44 8.74
N VAL A 490 -15.07 14.66 10.07
CA VAL A 490 -15.65 15.88 10.68
C VAL A 490 -14.77 17.11 10.42
N ASN A 491 -13.44 16.97 10.46
CA ASN A 491 -12.52 18.08 10.16
C ASN A 491 -12.29 18.26 8.66
N GLY A 492 -12.77 17.31 7.84
CA GLY A 492 -12.66 17.32 6.40
C GLY A 492 -11.31 16.88 5.84
N GLU A 493 -10.41 16.37 6.70
CA GLU A 493 -9.07 15.90 6.38
C GLU A 493 -8.99 14.37 6.35
N GLN A 494 -10.12 13.67 6.17
CA GLN A 494 -10.14 12.22 6.00
C GLN A 494 -9.22 11.82 4.84
N ILE A 495 -8.20 11.02 5.16
CA ILE A 495 -7.26 10.48 4.20
C ILE A 495 -7.76 9.08 3.84
N GLN A 496 -7.95 8.84 2.56
CA GLN A 496 -8.62 7.64 2.06
C GLN A 496 -8.01 7.21 0.72
N GLY A 497 -7.87 5.91 0.52
CA GLY A 497 -7.60 5.32 -0.79
C GLY A 497 -8.85 4.69 -1.38
N THR A 498 -9.01 4.80 -2.69
CA THR A 498 -10.11 4.17 -3.44
C THR A 498 -9.55 3.21 -4.46
N VAL A 499 -10.20 2.07 -4.65
CA VAL A 499 -9.92 1.13 -5.74
C VAL A 499 -11.19 0.86 -6.52
N TYR A 500 -11.07 0.84 -7.85
CA TYR A 500 -12.19 0.51 -8.73
C TYR A 500 -12.14 -0.97 -9.13
N GLN A 501 -12.95 -1.77 -8.45
CA GLN A 501 -13.18 -3.19 -8.69
C GLN A 501 -14.61 -3.39 -9.23
N PRO A 502 -14.86 -3.31 -10.55
CA PRO A 502 -16.23 -3.37 -11.11
C PRO A 502 -16.98 -4.67 -10.84
N ALA A 503 -16.25 -5.73 -10.46
CA ALA A 503 -16.77 -7.05 -10.13
C ALA A 503 -16.78 -7.32 -8.62
N VAL A 504 -16.81 -6.28 -7.77
CA VAL A 504 -16.68 -6.41 -6.31
C VAL A 504 -17.76 -7.30 -5.65
N ASP A 505 -18.93 -7.42 -6.27
CA ASP A 505 -20.03 -8.29 -5.84
C ASP A 505 -20.05 -9.64 -6.59
N ASP A 506 -19.11 -9.88 -7.53
CA ASP A 506 -18.98 -11.11 -8.31
C ASP A 506 -17.92 -12.04 -7.72
N GLY A 507 -18.29 -12.68 -6.60
CA GLY A 507 -17.45 -13.67 -5.94
C GLY A 507 -16.74 -13.12 -4.71
N PHE A 508 -15.73 -13.87 -4.26
CA PHE A 508 -14.95 -13.50 -3.08
C PHE A 508 -13.71 -12.73 -3.50
N HIS A 509 -13.43 -11.65 -2.77
CA HIS A 509 -12.21 -10.88 -2.82
C HIS A 509 -11.48 -10.97 -1.49
N THR A 510 -10.16 -10.92 -1.50
CA THR A 510 -9.35 -10.84 -0.28
C THR A 510 -9.04 -9.38 0.02
N TYR A 511 -9.67 -8.87 1.07
CA TYR A 511 -9.39 -7.56 1.65
C TYR A 511 -8.32 -7.73 2.72
N ALA A 512 -7.22 -7.00 2.62
CA ALA A 512 -6.10 -7.18 3.53
C ALA A 512 -5.52 -5.87 4.03
N LEU A 513 -4.93 -5.96 5.22
CA LEU A 513 -4.14 -4.92 5.87
C LEU A 513 -2.75 -5.52 6.14
N GLU A 514 -1.69 -4.80 5.81
CA GLU A 514 -0.36 -4.99 6.39
C GLU A 514 -0.04 -3.78 7.26
N TRP A 515 0.28 -4.02 8.52
CA TRP A 515 0.41 -2.97 9.52
C TRP A 515 1.71 -3.15 10.30
N SER A 516 2.53 -2.12 10.28
CA SER A 516 3.80 -2.03 10.98
C SER A 516 3.85 -0.76 11.84
N PRO A 517 4.88 -0.58 12.67
CA PRO A 517 5.10 0.69 13.38
C PRO A 517 5.29 1.90 12.46
N ASP A 518 5.61 1.67 11.19
CA ASP A 518 6.00 2.71 10.23
C ASP A 518 4.90 3.05 9.22
N ARG A 519 3.97 2.13 8.95
CA ARG A 519 2.90 2.32 7.96
C ARG A 519 1.78 1.29 8.06
N ILE A 520 0.65 1.63 7.44
CA ILE A 520 -0.52 0.81 7.21
C ILE A 520 -0.71 0.75 5.69
N ASP A 521 -0.74 -0.46 5.14
CA ASP A 521 -0.94 -0.73 3.72
C ASP A 521 -2.19 -1.58 3.54
N MET A 522 -3.07 -1.20 2.62
CA MET A 522 -4.34 -1.89 2.39
C MET A 522 -4.49 -2.40 0.97
N PHE A 523 -5.05 -3.61 0.85
CA PHE A 523 -5.08 -4.37 -0.38
C PHE A 523 -6.48 -4.93 -0.68
N ILE A 524 -6.79 -5.06 -1.97
CA ILE A 524 -7.83 -5.97 -2.49
C ILE A 524 -7.21 -6.91 -3.51
N ASP A 525 -7.30 -8.22 -3.33
CA ASP A 525 -6.68 -9.23 -4.22
C ASP A 525 -5.19 -8.93 -4.55
N ASN A 526 -4.46 -8.48 -3.53
CA ASN A 526 -3.07 -8.01 -3.62
C ASN A 526 -2.85 -6.71 -4.42
N THR A 527 -3.91 -5.98 -4.73
CA THR A 527 -3.81 -4.62 -5.27
C THR A 527 -3.59 -3.65 -4.12
N LEU A 528 -2.37 -3.12 -3.95
CA LEU A 528 -2.11 -2.06 -2.97
C LEU A 528 -2.80 -0.78 -3.43
N TYR A 529 -3.82 -0.34 -2.69
CA TYR A 529 -4.63 0.82 -3.08
C TYR A 529 -4.62 1.95 -2.07
N TYR A 530 -4.09 1.71 -0.87
CA TYR A 530 -3.93 2.73 0.14
C TYR A 530 -2.71 2.47 1.01
N THR A 531 -1.98 3.56 1.31
CA THR A 531 -0.87 3.57 2.27
C THR A 531 -1.05 4.78 3.18
N TYR A 532 -0.99 4.54 4.48
CA TYR A 532 -0.87 5.57 5.50
C TYR A 532 0.46 5.44 6.23
N VAL A 533 1.34 6.43 6.08
CA VAL A 533 2.68 6.43 6.66
C VAL A 533 2.64 7.04 8.05
N ASN A 534 3.37 6.49 9.01
CA ASN A 534 3.52 7.08 10.32
C ASN A 534 4.36 8.36 10.23
N PRO A 535 3.79 9.55 10.46
CA PRO A 535 4.54 10.81 10.37
C PRO A 535 5.53 11.00 11.53
N LYS A 536 5.49 10.14 12.56
CA LYS A 536 6.33 10.21 13.77
C LYS A 536 6.14 11.49 14.58
N THR A 537 4.93 12.07 14.54
CA THR A 537 4.59 13.33 15.23
C THR A 537 3.79 13.16 16.51
N GLY A 538 3.24 11.97 16.78
CA GLY A 538 2.47 11.66 17.99
C GLY A 538 1.19 10.88 17.70
N TRP A 539 0.43 10.60 18.76
CA TRP A 539 -0.80 9.80 18.68
C TRP A 539 -1.91 10.50 17.91
N GLN A 540 -1.89 11.84 17.81
CA GLN A 540 -2.91 12.61 17.08
C GLN A 540 -2.97 12.21 15.60
N ALA A 541 -1.81 11.88 15.00
CA ALA A 541 -1.71 11.36 13.65
C ALA A 541 -1.48 9.84 13.58
N TRP A 542 -1.01 9.22 14.66
CA TRP A 542 -0.70 7.79 14.71
C TRP A 542 -1.14 7.15 16.04
N PRO A 543 -2.44 6.95 16.26
CA PRO A 543 -2.93 6.18 17.40
C PRO A 543 -2.84 4.65 17.19
N TYR A 544 -2.32 4.23 16.03
CA TYR A 544 -2.20 2.83 15.61
C TYR A 544 -0.97 2.14 16.21
N ASP A 545 -0.81 2.24 17.52
CA ASP A 545 0.27 1.61 18.30
C ASP A 545 -0.25 0.79 19.50
N LYS A 546 -1.57 0.52 19.54
CA LYS A 546 -2.27 -0.32 20.52
C LYS A 546 -2.88 -1.55 19.85
N PRO A 547 -3.23 -2.61 20.59
CA PRO A 547 -3.95 -3.74 20.02
C PRO A 547 -5.34 -3.33 19.49
N PHE A 548 -5.66 -3.78 18.29
CA PHE A 548 -6.96 -3.60 17.64
C PHE A 548 -7.64 -4.95 17.42
N HIS A 549 -8.94 -4.92 17.18
CA HIS A 549 -9.75 -6.10 16.86
C HIS A 549 -10.57 -5.86 15.59
N VAL A 550 -10.94 -6.93 14.89
CA VAL A 550 -11.74 -6.86 13.65
C VAL A 550 -13.23 -6.73 13.98
N ILE A 551 -13.92 -5.92 13.19
CA ILE A 551 -15.37 -5.73 13.17
C ILE A 551 -15.89 -6.05 11.76
N LEU A 552 -16.98 -6.82 11.69
CA LEU A 552 -17.68 -7.16 10.47
C LEU A 552 -19.16 -6.77 10.61
N ASN A 553 -19.69 -6.01 9.66
CA ASN A 553 -21.11 -5.65 9.63
C ASN A 553 -21.63 -5.31 8.24
N LEU A 554 -22.96 -5.29 8.15
CA LEU A 554 -23.69 -4.81 6.98
C LEU A 554 -24.71 -3.76 7.42
N VAL A 555 -24.42 -2.48 7.13
CA VAL A 555 -25.30 -1.34 7.38
C VAL A 555 -26.41 -1.29 6.32
N VAL A 556 -27.58 -0.78 6.73
CA VAL A 556 -28.67 -0.35 5.84
C VAL A 556 -28.85 1.15 5.96
N GLY A 557 -28.69 1.87 4.86
CA GLY A 557 -28.86 3.31 4.78
C GLY A 557 -27.76 4.08 5.50
N GLY A 558 -28.15 5.00 6.39
CA GLY A 558 -27.22 5.93 7.04
C GLY A 558 -26.82 7.11 6.16
N ASP A 559 -26.04 8.02 6.73
CA ASP A 559 -25.68 9.29 6.08
C ASP A 559 -24.90 9.09 4.76
N TRP A 560 -24.16 7.98 4.63
CA TRP A 560 -23.42 7.65 3.42
C TRP A 560 -24.12 6.59 2.57
N GLY A 561 -24.52 5.45 3.15
CA GLY A 561 -25.17 4.37 2.40
C GLY A 561 -26.52 4.76 1.76
N ALA A 562 -27.22 5.77 2.30
CA ALA A 562 -28.50 6.28 1.77
C ALA A 562 -28.39 7.56 0.91
N VAL A 563 -27.20 7.97 0.47
CA VAL A 563 -27.04 9.19 -0.37
C VAL A 563 -27.93 9.14 -1.63
N ALA A 564 -28.09 7.96 -2.24
CA ALA A 564 -29.00 7.73 -3.37
C ALA A 564 -30.36 7.15 -2.96
N GLY A 565 -30.71 7.18 -1.67
CA GLY A 565 -31.84 6.49 -1.07
C GLY A 565 -31.53 5.06 -0.67
N VAL A 566 -32.58 4.30 -0.33
CA VAL A 566 -32.52 2.86 -0.04
C VAL A 566 -33.57 2.17 -0.90
N ASP A 567 -33.15 1.20 -1.71
CA ASP A 567 -34.09 0.41 -2.52
C ASP A 567 -34.87 -0.54 -1.61
N PRO A 568 -36.21 -0.44 -1.52
CA PRO A 568 -37.00 -1.27 -0.62
C PRO A 568 -37.16 -2.72 -1.09
N ASP A 569 -36.83 -3.06 -2.35
CA ASP A 569 -37.19 -4.32 -3.00
C ASP A 569 -36.00 -5.30 -3.14
N ILE A 570 -34.80 -4.90 -2.72
CA ILE A 570 -33.55 -5.71 -2.86
C ILE A 570 -33.27 -6.64 -1.68
N TRP A 571 -34.09 -6.63 -0.62
CA TRP A 571 -33.81 -7.36 0.63
C TRP A 571 -34.34 -8.80 0.58
N PRO A 572 -33.62 -9.79 1.14
CA PRO A 572 -32.41 -9.66 1.95
C PRO A 572 -31.11 -9.46 1.14
N GLN A 573 -30.12 -8.83 1.75
CA GLN A 573 -28.77 -8.64 1.22
C GLN A 573 -27.73 -9.29 2.13
N ARG A 574 -26.65 -9.83 1.57
CA ARG A 574 -25.67 -10.66 2.29
C ARG A 574 -24.26 -10.18 2.06
N MET A 575 -23.52 -10.04 3.16
CA MET A 575 -22.07 -10.11 3.17
C MET A 575 -21.69 -11.53 3.58
N GLU A 576 -20.94 -12.22 2.72
CA GLU A 576 -20.47 -13.58 2.97
C GLU A 576 -18.97 -13.56 3.21
N VAL A 577 -18.48 -14.24 4.24
CA VAL A 577 -17.06 -14.26 4.62
C VAL A 577 -16.56 -15.70 4.66
N ASP A 578 -15.61 -16.03 3.80
CA ASP A 578 -15.00 -17.36 3.69
C ASP A 578 -14.01 -17.60 4.84
N TYR A 579 -13.16 -16.62 5.12
CA TYR A 579 -12.27 -16.66 6.28
C TYR A 579 -11.87 -15.29 6.79
N VAL A 580 -11.40 -15.26 8.04
CA VAL A 580 -10.61 -14.18 8.62
C VAL A 580 -9.31 -14.79 9.11
N ARG A 581 -8.16 -14.29 8.68
CA ARG A 581 -6.82 -14.76 9.07
C ARG A 581 -5.96 -13.61 9.53
N MET A 582 -5.18 -13.85 10.57
CA MET A 582 -4.22 -12.89 11.13
C MET A 582 -2.83 -13.52 11.14
N TYR A 583 -1.83 -12.76 10.70
CA TYR A 583 -0.46 -13.20 10.57
C TYR A 583 0.52 -12.22 11.22
N GLN A 584 1.69 -12.71 11.62
CA GLN A 584 2.82 -11.90 12.11
C GLN A 584 4.13 -12.40 11.49
N LYS A 585 5.14 -11.51 11.41
CA LYS A 585 6.50 -11.87 11.00
C LYS A 585 7.30 -12.41 12.19
#